data_AF-A0AAU9PFF2-F1
#
_entry.id   AF-A0AAU9PFF2-F1
#
_cell.length_a   1.000
_cell.length_b   1.000
_cell.length_c   1.000
_cell.angle_alpha   90.00
_cell.angle_beta   90.00
_cell.angle_gamma   90.00
#
_symmetry.space_group_name_H-M   'P 1'
#
loop_
_entity.id
_entity.type
_entity.pdbx_description
1 polymer ?
#
loop_
_entity_poly.entity_id
_entity_poly.type
_entity_poly.pdbx_seq_one_letter_code
_entity_poly.pdbx_strand_id
1 'polypeptide(L)'
;MWIWHAFFGLVGSLNDINVLNMSPLLDDMYNGTAPDSSFQVAEISYRNEYYLVDEIYPELACFVKSMSCPNYHKRLKFKRAQERARKDVERAFRALKKR
;
A
#
# COMPACT_ATOMS: atom_id res chain seq x y z
N MET A 1 -6.02 -11.70 9.89
CA MET A 1 -5.85 -10.57 8.95
C MET A 1 -7.22 -10.23 8.43
N TRP A 2 -7.60 -8.96 8.44
CA TRP A 2 -8.87 -8.48 7.90
C TRP A 2 -8.56 -7.75 6.59
N ILE A 3 -9.30 -8.05 5.54
CA ILE A 3 -9.12 -7.44 4.23
C ILE A 3 -10.35 -6.56 4.00
N TRP A 4 -10.14 -5.26 3.92
CA TRP A 4 -11.22 -4.29 3.69
C TRP A 4 -11.59 -4.22 2.20
N HIS A 5 -10.59 -4.29 1.33
CA HIS A 5 -10.77 -4.27 -0.12
C HIS A 5 -9.72 -5.16 -0.80
N ALA A 6 -10.08 -5.84 -1.89
CA ALA A 6 -9.17 -6.63 -2.71
C ALA A 6 -9.47 -6.42 -4.19
N PHE A 7 -8.43 -6.17 -4.99
CA PHE A 7 -8.51 -5.97 -6.43
C PHE A 7 -7.41 -6.79 -7.12
N PHE A 8 -7.78 -7.58 -8.13
CA PHE A 8 -6.87 -8.56 -8.77
C PHE A 8 -6.44 -8.18 -10.19
N GLY A 9 -6.96 -7.09 -10.74
CA GLY A 9 -6.74 -6.69 -12.14
C GLY A 9 -7.33 -7.69 -13.15
N LEU A 10 -7.08 -7.44 -14.44
CA LEU A 10 -7.48 -8.31 -15.55
C LEU A 10 -6.40 -9.36 -15.86
N VAL A 11 -6.82 -10.55 -16.30
CA VAL A 11 -5.93 -11.64 -16.71
C VAL A 11 -5.22 -11.25 -18.01
N GLY A 12 -3.88 -11.16 -17.99
CA GLY A 12 -3.06 -11.00 -19.20
C GLY A 12 -2.11 -9.78 -19.24
N SER A 13 -2.23 -8.81 -18.31
CA SER A 13 -1.37 -7.60 -18.28
C SER A 13 -0.92 -7.21 -16.86
N LEU A 14 -0.39 -8.18 -16.10
CA LEU A 14 -0.13 -8.02 -14.66
C LEU A 14 1.29 -7.51 -14.37
N ASN A 15 1.45 -6.19 -14.34
CA ASN A 15 2.40 -5.57 -13.41
C ASN A 15 1.59 -4.91 -12.29
N ASP A 16 2.08 -4.96 -11.05
CA ASP A 16 1.38 -4.42 -9.88
C ASP A 16 1.09 -2.91 -10.06
N ILE A 17 1.92 -2.20 -10.82
CA ILE A 17 1.73 -0.79 -11.21
C ILE A 17 0.45 -0.59 -12.03
N ASN A 18 0.16 -1.48 -12.99
CA ASN A 18 -1.04 -1.37 -13.82
C ASN A 18 -2.30 -1.64 -13.00
N VAL A 19 -2.21 -2.59 -12.05
CA VAL A 19 -3.30 -2.89 -11.12
C VAL A 19 -3.63 -1.68 -10.25
N LEU A 20 -2.60 -0.96 -9.79
CA LEU A 20 -2.81 0.30 -9.05
C LEU A 20 -3.41 1.39 -9.93
N ASN A 21 -2.90 1.61 -11.14
CA ASN A 21 -3.43 2.63 -12.05
C ASN A 21 -4.90 2.40 -12.43
N MET A 22 -5.36 1.14 -12.42
CA MET A 22 -6.75 0.78 -12.69
C MET A 22 -7.60 0.59 -11.42
N SER A 23 -7.05 0.88 -10.24
CA SER A 23 -7.74 0.69 -8.98
C SER A 23 -8.80 1.79 -8.79
N PRO A 24 -10.11 1.45 -8.70
CA PRO A 24 -11.16 2.43 -8.41
C PRO A 24 -10.92 3.16 -7.09
N LEU A 25 -10.26 2.50 -6.14
CA LEU A 25 -9.95 3.07 -4.84
C LEU A 25 -8.94 4.22 -4.94
N LEU A 26 -7.93 4.10 -5.82
CA LEU A 26 -6.99 5.20 -6.04
C LEU A 26 -7.64 6.33 -6.83
N ASP A 27 -8.55 6.02 -7.74
CA ASP A 27 -9.34 7.04 -8.46
C ASP A 27 -10.25 7.82 -7.50
N ASP A 28 -10.96 7.11 -6.60
CA ASP A 28 -11.77 7.74 -5.56
C ASP A 28 -10.96 8.63 -4.62
N MET A 29 -9.73 8.20 -4.26
CA MET A 29 -8.82 9.01 -3.47
C MET A 29 -8.36 10.26 -4.21
N TYR A 30 -8.11 10.16 -5.52
CA TYR A 30 -7.71 11.28 -6.36
C TYR A 30 -8.87 12.28 -6.54
N ASN A 31 -10.08 11.77 -6.75
CA ASN A 31 -11.30 12.56 -6.93
C ASN A 31 -11.87 13.10 -5.60
N GLY A 32 -11.31 12.68 -4.45
CA GLY A 32 -11.77 13.08 -3.12
C GLY A 32 -13.13 12.50 -2.73
N THR A 33 -13.55 11.43 -3.41
CA THR A 33 -14.80 10.68 -3.18
C THR A 33 -14.60 9.45 -2.31
N ALA A 34 -13.34 9.11 -1.99
CA ALA A 34 -13.02 8.00 -1.11
C ALA A 34 -13.69 8.16 0.28
N PRO A 35 -14.09 7.04 0.93
CA PRO A 35 -14.59 7.06 2.29
C PRO A 35 -13.64 7.77 3.26
N ASP A 36 -14.18 8.40 4.31
CA ASP A 36 -13.36 9.00 5.35
C ASP A 36 -12.51 7.93 6.03
N SER A 37 -11.21 8.04 5.81
CA SER A 37 -10.19 7.13 6.31
C SER A 37 -9.20 7.85 7.22
N SER A 38 -9.62 8.95 7.82
CA SER A 38 -8.74 9.78 8.63
C SER A 38 -8.19 9.04 9.84
N PHE A 39 -6.91 9.26 10.14
CA PHE A 39 -6.22 8.65 11.27
C PHE A 39 -5.20 9.61 11.87
N GLN A 40 -4.79 9.37 13.12
CA GLN A 40 -3.77 10.17 13.79
C GLN A 40 -2.51 9.34 14.08
N VAL A 41 -1.34 9.92 13.78
CA VAL A 41 -0.04 9.37 14.18
C VAL A 41 0.75 10.48 14.85
N ALA A 42 1.13 10.26 16.11
CA ALA A 42 1.91 11.22 16.89
C ALA A 42 1.31 12.65 16.82
N GLU A 43 0.00 12.77 17.05
CA GLU A 43 -0.79 14.02 17.01
C GLU A 43 -0.93 14.68 15.62
N ILE A 44 -0.34 14.09 14.58
CA ILE A 44 -0.53 14.51 13.20
C ILE A 44 -1.74 13.79 12.62
N SER A 45 -2.72 14.56 12.16
CA SER A 45 -3.91 14.03 11.50
C SER A 45 -3.66 13.85 10.01
N TYR A 46 -3.94 12.64 9.51
CA TYR A 46 -3.91 12.28 8.11
C TYR A 46 -5.34 12.08 7.64
N ARG A 47 -5.71 12.72 6.53
CA ARG A 47 -7.06 12.65 5.98
C ARG A 47 -7.30 11.39 5.13
N ASN A 48 -6.25 10.90 4.49
CA ASN A 48 -6.31 9.83 3.50
C ASN A 48 -5.50 8.62 3.97
N GLU A 49 -5.90 7.42 3.56
CA GLU A 49 -5.12 6.19 3.76
C GLU A 49 -3.71 6.28 3.14
N TYR A 50 -2.83 5.41 3.61
CA TYR A 50 -1.51 5.22 3.03
C TYR A 50 -1.27 3.77 2.63
N TYR A 51 -0.47 3.58 1.58
CA TYR A 51 -0.06 2.28 1.06
C TYR A 51 1.44 2.09 1.25
N LEU A 52 1.80 0.95 1.84
CA LEU A 52 3.18 0.52 1.96
C LEU A 52 3.64 -0.06 0.61
N VAL A 53 4.53 0.67 -0.06
CA VAL A 53 5.04 0.29 -1.39
C VAL A 53 6.55 0.05 -1.34
N ASP A 54 7.06 -0.69 -2.31
CA ASP A 54 8.50 -0.81 -2.51
C ASP A 54 9.04 0.42 -3.27
N GLU A 55 10.32 0.35 -3.65
CA GLU A 55 11.03 1.48 -4.24
C GLU A 55 10.75 1.67 -5.74
N ILE A 56 10.10 0.71 -6.41
CA ILE A 56 9.86 0.79 -7.87
C ILE A 56 8.61 1.62 -8.21
N TYR A 57 7.76 1.93 -7.23
CA TYR A 57 6.58 2.76 -7.44
C TYR A 57 6.93 4.24 -7.59
N PRO A 58 6.13 5.01 -8.37
CA PRO A 58 6.28 6.46 -8.44
C PRO A 58 6.04 7.11 -7.06
N GLU A 59 6.46 8.36 -6.91
CA GLU A 59 6.15 9.14 -5.70
C GLU A 59 4.71 9.63 -5.77
N LEU A 60 3.87 9.14 -4.84
CA LEU A 60 2.50 9.60 -4.64
C LEU A 60 2.28 9.97 -3.18
N ALA A 61 1.39 10.93 -2.91
CA ALA A 61 1.12 11.42 -1.55
C ALA A 61 0.58 10.33 -0.60
N CYS A 62 -0.08 9.30 -1.14
CA CYS A 62 -0.58 8.16 -0.38
C CYS A 62 0.45 7.02 -0.24
N PHE A 63 1.62 7.11 -0.86
CA PHE A 63 2.62 6.03 -0.85
C PHE A 63 3.70 6.26 0.19
N VAL A 64 3.87 5.27 1.06
CA VAL A 64 4.97 5.19 2.02
C VAL A 64 5.97 4.17 1.50
N LYS A 65 7.04 4.66 0.87
CA LYS A 65 8.09 3.82 0.29
C LYS A 65 8.97 3.17 1.35
N SER A 66 9.41 1.96 1.04
CA SER A 66 10.57 1.33 1.67
C SER A 66 11.77 2.28 1.66
N MET A 67 12.51 2.31 2.76
CA MET A 67 13.77 3.06 2.84
C MET A 67 14.92 2.22 2.28
N SER A 68 15.57 2.69 1.22
CA SER A 68 16.70 1.99 0.59
C SER A 68 17.90 1.86 1.54
N CYS A 69 18.31 2.98 2.15
CA CYS A 69 19.45 3.08 3.07
C CYS A 69 19.03 3.58 4.46
N PRO A 70 18.60 2.68 5.38
CA PRO A 70 18.27 3.07 6.74
C PRO A 70 19.53 3.31 7.58
N ASN A 71 19.96 4.57 7.69
CA ASN A 71 21.23 4.95 8.34
C ASN A 71 21.23 4.86 9.89
N TYR A 72 20.12 4.46 10.53
CA TYR A 72 20.03 4.29 11.99
C TYR A 72 18.99 3.25 12.42
N HIS A 73 19.11 2.74 13.66
CA HIS A 73 18.37 1.58 14.15
C HIS A 73 16.84 1.68 14.05
N LYS A 74 16.26 2.85 14.32
CA LYS A 74 14.79 3.05 14.21
C LYS A 74 14.30 2.87 12.77
N ARG A 75 15.00 3.42 11.77
CA ARG A 75 14.66 3.24 10.34
C ARG A 75 14.80 1.78 9.92
N LEU A 76 15.81 1.07 10.41
CA LEU A 76 15.97 -0.35 10.15
C LEU A 76 14.82 -1.18 10.73
N LYS A 77 14.40 -0.86 11.96
CA LYS A 77 13.24 -1.50 12.61
C LYS A 77 11.96 -1.24 11.82
N PHE A 78 11.73 0.00 11.37
CA PHE A 78 10.59 0.37 10.54
C PHE A 78 10.59 -0.39 9.20
N LYS A 79 11.71 -0.37 8.46
CA LYS A 79 11.87 -1.09 7.19
C LYS A 79 11.53 -2.58 7.35
N ARG A 80 12.10 -3.25 8.36
CA ARG A 80 11.82 -4.68 8.63
C ARG A 80 10.35 -4.94 8.94
N ALA A 81 9.69 -4.06 9.67
CA ALA A 81 8.27 -4.18 9.97
C ALA A 81 7.42 -3.99 8.69
N GLN A 82 7.72 -2.97 7.89
CA GLN A 82 7.06 -2.70 6.61
C GLN A 82 7.21 -3.88 5.64
N GLU A 83 8.42 -4.41 5.45
CA GLU A 83 8.68 -5.55 4.55
C GLU A 83 7.97 -6.82 5.00
N ARG A 84 7.88 -7.07 6.31
CA ARG A 84 7.12 -8.21 6.86
C ARG A 84 5.63 -8.09 6.57
N ALA A 85 5.04 -6.93 6.86
CA ALA A 85 3.62 -6.67 6.59
C ALA A 85 3.31 -6.84 5.09
N ARG A 86 4.17 -6.32 4.21
CA ARG A 86 4.01 -6.47 2.75
C ARG A 86 4.04 -7.94 2.31
N LYS A 87 4.97 -8.75 2.83
CA LYS A 87 5.03 -10.19 2.54
C LYS A 87 3.80 -10.95 3.03
N ASP A 88 3.24 -10.57 4.17
CA ASP A 88 2.00 -11.19 4.68
C ASP A 88 0.81 -10.89 3.75
N VAL A 89 0.70 -9.65 3.25
CA VAL A 89 -0.28 -9.24 2.23
C VAL A 89 -0.09 -10.04 0.93
N GLU A 90 1.12 -10.08 0.38
CA GLU A 90 1.42 -10.87 -0.83
C GLU A 90 1.05 -12.34 -0.67
N ARG A 91 1.36 -12.94 0.49
CA ARG A 91 1.03 -14.33 0.79
C ARG A 91 -0.48 -14.55 0.81
N ALA A 92 -1.23 -13.62 1.41
CA ALA A 92 -2.68 -13.69 1.44
C ALA A 92 -3.30 -13.53 0.04
N PHE A 93 -2.82 -12.57 -0.75
CA PHE A 93 -3.26 -12.39 -2.14
C PHE A 93 -2.98 -13.65 -2.99
N ARG A 94 -1.80 -14.27 -2.85
CA ARG A 94 -1.49 -15.55 -3.50
C ARG A 94 -2.45 -16.67 -3.08
N ALA A 95 -2.88 -16.70 -1.81
CA ALA A 95 -3.86 -17.68 -1.34
C ALA A 95 -5.27 -17.42 -1.90
N LEU A 96 -5.68 -16.15 -1.99
CA LEU A 96 -6.96 -15.75 -2.55
C LEU A 96 -7.07 -16.00 -4.05
N LYS A 97 -6.01 -15.72 -4.82
CA LYS A 97 -5.98 -15.95 -6.27
C LYS A 97 -5.99 -17.44 -6.67
N LYS A 98 -5.60 -18.33 -5.75
CA LYS A 98 -5.59 -19.79 -5.98
C LYS A 98 -6.95 -20.46 -5.73
N ARG A 99 -7.93 -19.74 -5.19
CA ARG A 99 -9.31 -20.19 -5.05
C ARG A 99 -10.13 -19.74 -6.26
#